data_AF-A0A377TLM0-F1
#
_entry.id   AF-A0A377TLM0-F1
#
_cell.length_a   1.000
_cell.length_b   1.000
_cell.length_c   1.000
_cell.angle_alpha   90.00
_cell.angle_beta   90.00
_cell.angle_gamma   90.00
#
_symmetry.space_group_name_H-M   'P 1'
#
loop_
_entity.id
_entity.type
_entity.pdbx_description
1 polymer ?
#
loop_
_entity_poly.entity_id
_entity_poly.type
_entity_poly.pdbx_seq_one_letter_code
_entity_poly.pdbx_strand_id
1 'polypeptide(L)' 'MIAQVTDYVVDELFYEMGEFLASHPQLYIAINLSASDFHSARLISQISEKAHSYAVCIGQIKIEVTERGFIDVRRPRR' A
#
# COMPACT_ATOMS: atom_id res chain seq x y z
N MET A 1 1.54 1.35 16.99
CA MET A 1 0.23 0.70 16.72
C MET A 1 -0.40 1.21 15.42
N ILE A 2 0.39 1.49 14.37
CA ILE A 2 -0.11 1.95 13.05
C ILE A 2 0.34 0.99 11.92
N ALA A 3 1.57 0.45 12.02
CA ALA A 3 2.09 -0.52 11.04
C ALA A 3 1.14 -1.72 10.77
N GLN A 4 0.38 -2.17 11.78
CA GLN A 4 -0.57 -3.28 11.63
C GLN A 4 -1.75 -2.96 10.71
N VAL A 5 -2.16 -1.70 10.61
CA VAL A 5 -3.26 -1.30 9.72
C VAL A 5 -2.79 -1.29 8.28
N THR A 6 -1.60 -0.74 8.00
CA THR A 6 -1.03 -0.72 6.66
C THR A 6 -0.77 -2.14 6.13
N ASP A 7 -0.23 -3.04 6.97
CA ASP A 7 -0.03 -4.45 6.61
C ASP A 7 -1.37 -5.13 6.25
N TYR A 8 -2.42 -4.92 7.06
CA TYR A 8 -3.75 -5.48 6.82
C TYR A 8 -4.38 -4.95 5.53
N VAL A 9 -4.29 -3.64 5.28
CA VAL A 9 -4.84 -3.02 4.07
C VAL A 9 -4.15 -3.57 2.82
N VAL A 10 -2.83 -3.78 2.85
CA VAL A 10 -2.11 -4.41 1.73
C VAL A 10 -2.59 -5.84 1.53
N ASP A 11 -2.74 -6.63 2.59
CA ASP A 11 -3.23 -8.00 2.48
C ASP A 11 -4.63 -8.08 1.86
N GLU A 12 -5.57 -7.26 2.34
CA GLU A 12 -6.95 -7.21 1.85
C GLU A 12 -7.00 -6.72 0.40
N LEU A 13 -6.24 -5.68 0.06
CA LEU A 13 -6.15 -5.14 -1.29
C LEU A 13 -5.75 -6.21 -2.32
N PHE A 14 -4.73 -7.02 -2.01
CA PHE A 14 -4.32 -8.10 -2.90
C PHE A 14 -5.30 -9.26 -2.90
N TYR A 15 -5.95 -9.54 -1.78
CA TYR A 15 -7.00 -10.56 -1.70
C TYR A 15 -8.18 -10.21 -2.61
N GLU A 16 -8.65 -8.96 -2.60
CA GLU A 16 -9.79 -8.52 -3.40
C GLU A 16 -9.43 -8.26 -4.86
N MET A 17 -8.28 -7.63 -5.14
CA MET A 17 -7.94 -7.11 -6.48
C MET A 17 -6.86 -7.90 -7.22
N GLY A 18 -6.16 -8.83 -6.56
CA GLY A 18 -5.01 -9.52 -7.15
C GLY A 18 -5.35 -10.27 -8.44
N GLU A 19 -6.38 -11.12 -8.42
CA GLU A 19 -6.83 -11.86 -9.60
C GLU A 19 -7.37 -10.94 -10.72
N PHE A 20 -8.07 -9.86 -10.32
CA PHE A 20 -8.59 -8.88 -11.27
C PHE A 20 -7.45 -8.15 -12.00
N LEU A 21 -6.41 -7.73 -11.28
CA LEU A 21 -5.26 -7.06 -11.87
C LEU A 21 -4.45 -8.02 -12.74
N ALA A 22 -4.24 -9.26 -12.31
CA ALA A 22 -3.54 -10.27 -13.10
C ALA A 22 -4.23 -10.57 -14.44
N SER A 23 -5.56 -10.54 -14.46
CA SER A 23 -6.36 -10.72 -15.69
C SER A 23 -6.45 -9.46 -16.57
N HIS A 24 -6.05 -8.29 -16.07
CA HIS A 24 -6.11 -7.01 -16.80
C HIS A 24 -4.77 -6.25 -16.74
N PRO A 25 -3.74 -6.69 -17.49
CA PRO A 25 -2.39 -6.11 -17.43
C PRO A 25 -2.28 -4.62 -17.76
N GLN A 26 -3.28 -4.06 -18.46
CA GLN A 26 -3.38 -2.64 -18.79
C GLN A 26 -3.82 -1.74 -17.61
N LEU A 27 -4.37 -2.33 -16.54
CA LEU A 27 -4.83 -1.60 -15.37
C LEU A 27 -3.73 -1.55 -14.30
N TYR A 28 -3.70 -0.46 -13.53
CA TYR A 28 -2.80 -0.29 -12.41
C TYR A 28 -3.52 0.33 -11.22
N ILE A 29 -2.98 0.08 -10.03
CA ILE A 29 -3.39 0.70 -8.77
C ILE A 29 -2.27 1.59 -8.22
N ALA A 30 -2.63 2.59 -7.43
CA ALA A 30 -1.70 3.43 -6.69
C ALA A 30 -1.91 3.21 -5.19
N ILE A 31 -0.87 2.78 -4.48
CA ILE A 31 -0.86 2.62 -3.03
C ILE A 31 -0.24 3.88 -2.43
N ASN A 32 -1.04 4.62 -1.66
CA ASN A 32 -0.57 5.79 -0.94
C ASN A 32 0.09 5.35 0.38
N LEU A 33 1.37 5.65 0.55
CA LEU A 33 2.15 5.36 1.75
C LEU A 33 2.57 6.66 2.44
N SER A 34 2.66 6.60 3.77
CA SER A 34 3.35 7.64 4.54
C SER A 34 4.87 7.56 4.29
N ALA A 35 5.61 8.65 4.56
CA ALA A 35 7.08 8.62 4.46
C ALA A 35 7.71 7.53 5.36
N SER A 36 7.18 7.32 6.57
CA SER A 36 7.65 6.27 7.48
C SER A 36 7.41 4.86 6.95
N ASP A 37 6.27 4.63 6.29
CA ASP A 37 5.94 3.32 5.72
C ASP A 37 6.74 3.05 4.44
N PHE A 38 7.03 4.08 3.65
CA PHE A 38 7.88 3.96 2.47
C PHE A 38 9.31 3.51 2.81
N HIS A 39 9.86 3.97 3.94
CA HIS A 39 11.17 3.52 4.43
C HIS A 39 11.12 2.15 5.14
N SER A 40 9.93 1.57 5.35
CA SER A 40 9.78 0.23 5.92
C SER A 40 10.10 -0.82 4.86
N ALA A 41 11.33 -1.34 4.89
CA ALA A 41 11.74 -2.43 4.02
C ALA A 41 10.79 -3.64 4.11
N ARG A 42 10.23 -3.91 5.29
CA ARG A 42 9.24 -4.97 5.50
C ARG A 42 7.99 -4.78 4.64
N LEU A 43 7.42 -3.57 4.62
CA LEU A 43 6.19 -3.30 3.88
C LEU A 43 6.41 -3.36 2.37
N ILE A 44 7.52 -2.80 1.90
CA ILE A 44 7.90 -2.87 0.49
C ILE A 44 8.11 -4.32 0.04
N SER A 45 8.79 -5.14 0.86
CA SER A 45 8.93 -6.57 0.59
C SER A 45 7.57 -7.29 0.56
N GLN A 46 6.66 -7.00 1.50
CA GLN A 46 5.33 -7.61 1.52
C GLN A 46 4.53 -7.29 0.25
N ILE A 47 4.54 -6.03 -0.20
CA ILE A 47 3.88 -5.64 -1.46
C ILE A 47 4.46 -6.40 -2.65
N SER A 48 5.79 -6.51 -2.73
CA SER A 48 6.46 -7.26 -3.80
C SER A 48 6.15 -8.75 -3.78
N GLU A 49 6.14 -9.37 -2.60
CA GLU A 49 5.81 -10.79 -2.42
C GLU A 49 4.36 -11.08 -2.81
N LYS A 50 3.43 -10.21 -2.44
CA LYS A 50 2.01 -10.33 -2.82
C LYS A 50 1.81 -10.13 -4.31
N ALA A 51 2.45 -9.12 -4.90
CA ALA A 51 2.40 -8.90 -6.35
C ALA A 51 2.83 -10.16 -7.10
N HIS A 52 3.92 -10.79 -6.67
CA HIS A 52 4.38 -12.05 -7.23
C HIS A 52 3.40 -13.21 -7.01
N SER A 53 2.88 -13.35 -5.79
CA SER A 53 1.96 -14.43 -5.41
C SER A 53 0.64 -14.41 -6.19
N TYR A 54 0.13 -13.22 -6.51
CA TYR A 54 -1.09 -13.04 -7.31
C TYR A 54 -0.82 -12.88 -8.81
N ALA A 55 0.44 -13.05 -9.27
CA ALA A 55 0.85 -12.84 -10.65
C ALA A 55 0.51 -11.44 -11.20
N VAL A 56 0.49 -10.43 -10.33
CA VAL A 56 0.32 -9.02 -10.70
C VAL A 56 1.67 -8.48 -11.18
N CYS A 57 1.70 -7.87 -12.37
CA CYS A 57 2.92 -7.28 -12.88
C CYS A 57 3.34 -6.09 -12.01
N ILE A 58 4.63 -5.96 -11.70
CA ILE A 58 5.15 -4.84 -10.87
C ILE A 58 4.74 -3.46 -11.44
N GLY A 59 4.67 -3.32 -12.76
CA GLY A 59 4.23 -2.07 -13.40
C GLY A 59 2.77 -1.68 -13.11
N GLN A 60 1.95 -2.61 -12.62
CA GLN A 60 0.56 -2.37 -12.21
C GLN A 60 0.44 -1.83 -10.79
N ILE A 61 1.54 -1.73 -10.03
CA ILE A 61 1.53 -1.20 -8.66
C ILE A 61 2.40 0.05 -8.63
N LYS A 62 1.77 1.21 -8.43
CA LYS A 62 2.46 2.48 -8.21
C LYS A 62 2.48 2.80 -6.73
N ILE A 63 3.63 3.22 -6.21
CA ILE A 63 3.75 3.70 -4.84
C ILE A 63 3.76 5.22 -4.87
N GLU A 64 2.80 5.83 -4.17
CA GLU A 64 2.72 7.28 -3.99
C GLU A 64 3.03 7.62 -2.54
N VAL A 65 4.05 8.44 -2.31
CA VAL A 65 4.42 8.86 -0.95
C VAL A 65 3.74 10.18 -0.64
N THR A 66 3.01 10.23 0.47
CA THR A 66 2.41 11.48 0.95
C THR A 66 3.20 12.05 2.11
N GLU A 67 3.72 13.27 1.96
CA GLU A 67 4.33 14.07 3.05
C GLU A 67 3.29 14.74 3.97
N ARG A 68 2.04 14.26 3.98
CA ARG A 68 0.96 14.91 4.74
C ARG A 68 0.88 14.41 6.18
N GLY A 69 1.93 14.68 6.94
CA GLY A 69 1.99 14.53 8.40
C GLY A 69 1.68 15.82 9.18
N PHE A 70 1.11 16.87 8.56
CA PHE A 70 0.88 18.17 9.20
C PHE A 70 -0.58 18.51 9.53
N ILE A 71 -1.51 17.57 9.38
CA ILE A 71 -2.89 17.72 9.87
C ILE A 71 -3.17 16.62 10.91
N ASP A 72 -2.23 16.42 11.83
CA ASP A 72 -2.64 16.06 13.19
C ASP A 72 -3.27 17.33 13.74
N VAL A 73 -4.59 17.44 13.57
CA VAL A 73 -5.39 18.51 14.16
C VAL A 73 -5.04 18.47 15.64
N ARG A 74 -4.22 19.42 16.08
CA ARG A 74 -4.15 19.88 17.46
C ARG A 74 -5.60 20.17 17.84
N ARG A 75 -6.29 19.18 18.38
CA ARG A 75 -7.53 19.37 19.12
C ARG A 75 -7.03 19.75 20.51
N PRO A 76 -6.99 21.05 20.88
CA PRO A 76 -6.80 21.36 22.28
C PRO A 76 -7.95 20.69 23.01
N ARG A 77 -7.61 19.84 24.00
CA ARG A 77 -8.56 19.43 25.02
C ARG A 77 -9.14 20.71 25.61
N ARG A 78 -10.44 20.93 25.37
CA ARG A 78 -11.27 21.72 26.28
C ARG A 78 -12.01 20.74 27.17
#